data_AF-A0AAQ3UV92-F1
#
_entry.id   AF-A0AAQ3UV92-F1
#
_cell.length_a   1.000
_cell.length_b   1.000
_cell.length_c   1.000
_cell.angle_alpha   90.00
_cell.angle_beta   90.00
_cell.angle_gamma   90.00
#
_symmetry.space_group_name_H-M   'P 1'
#
loop_
_entity.id
_entity.type
_entity.pdbx_description
1 polymer ?
#
loop_
_entity_poly.entity_id
_entity_poly.type
_entity_poly.pdbx_seq_one_letter_code
_entity_poly.pdbx_strand_id
1 'polypeptide(L)'
;MLIARTTNGRLYTVTLQGVVEKWDLGGLNGPTKEVILDKRHNAPILTRHLVSTPWGDLLQASAVLQIGCRRLAESVRFQICSIDSTFKMEPQETARAVLQHAMFIGLNHSACLSPNDFSGLKPGRIYFSVPWMTETKNFLLRCHNWKGVKLT
;
A
#
# COMPACT_ATOMS: atom_id res chain seq x y z
N MET A 1 9.88 0.95 -9.27
CA MET A 1 9.72 -0.39 -8.70
C MET A 1 8.31 -0.88 -8.98
N LEU A 2 8.16 -2.06 -9.59
CA LEU A 2 6.88 -2.73 -9.79
C LEU A 2 6.63 -3.62 -8.58
N ILE A 3 5.54 -3.42 -7.84
CA ILE A 3 5.13 -4.32 -6.76
C ILE A 3 3.99 -5.17 -7.27
N ALA A 4 4.14 -6.49 -7.12
CA ALA A 4 3.18 -7.47 -7.58
C ALA A 4 2.59 -8.25 -6.41
N ARG A 5 1.30 -8.57 -6.48
CA ARG A 5 0.60 -9.35 -5.46
C ARG A 5 -0.39 -10.30 -6.09
N THR A 6 -0.43 -11.53 -5.60
CA THR A 6 -1.47 -12.49 -5.95
C THR A 6 -2.63 -12.41 -4.96
N THR A 7 -3.86 -12.35 -5.46
CA THR A 7 -5.08 -12.46 -4.64
C THR A 7 -6.15 -13.19 -5.44
N ASN A 8 -6.82 -14.17 -4.83
CA ASN A 8 -7.85 -15.01 -5.47
C ASN A 8 -7.43 -15.59 -6.84
N GLY A 9 -6.19 -16.07 -6.94
CA GLY A 9 -5.65 -16.68 -8.18
C GLY A 9 -5.29 -15.69 -9.30
N ARG A 10 -5.37 -14.38 -9.05
CA ARG A 10 -5.01 -13.33 -10.02
C ARG A 10 -3.81 -12.54 -9.55
N LEU A 11 -2.98 -12.10 -10.50
CA LEU A 11 -1.81 -11.26 -10.22
C LEU A 11 -2.17 -9.79 -10.45
N TYR A 12 -1.85 -8.94 -9.49
CA TYR A 12 -2.03 -7.50 -9.58
C TYR A 12 -0.67 -6.83 -9.49
N THR A 13 -0.43 -5.81 -10.30
CA THR A 13 0.80 -5.03 -10.29
C THR A 13 0.48 -3.55 -10.13
N VAL A 14 1.34 -2.82 -9.42
CA VAL A 14 1.29 -1.36 -9.37
C VAL A 14 2.58 -0.78 -9.94
N THR A 15 2.44 0.17 -10.87
CA THR A 15 3.57 0.87 -11.50
C THR A 15 4.05 2.05 -10.65
N LEU A 16 5.21 2.61 -11.03
CA LEU A 16 5.72 3.84 -10.41
C LEU A 16 4.83 5.06 -10.68
N GLN A 17 3.95 5.00 -11.67
CA GLN A 17 2.99 6.07 -11.95
C GLN A 17 1.68 5.88 -11.16
N GLY A 18 1.49 4.72 -10.51
CA GLY A 18 0.26 4.38 -9.79
C GLY A 18 -0.80 3.73 -10.67
N VAL A 19 -0.42 3.27 -11.86
CA VAL A 19 -1.28 2.43 -12.68
C VAL A 19 -1.35 1.05 -12.04
N VAL A 20 -2.56 0.58 -11.77
CA VAL A 20 -2.79 -0.77 -11.27
C VAL A 20 -3.31 -1.64 -12.41
N GLU A 21 -2.60 -2.72 -12.66
CA GLU A 21 -2.92 -3.69 -13.69
C GLU A 21 -3.27 -5.01 -13.03
N LYS A 22 -4.29 -5.68 -13.55
CA LYS A 22 -4.65 -7.06 -13.23
C LYS A 22 -4.22 -7.93 -14.39
N TRP A 23 -3.51 -8.99 -14.06
CA TRP A 23 -2.94 -9.94 -14.99
C TRP A 23 -3.66 -11.28 -14.85
N ASP A 24 -4.12 -11.79 -15.99
CA ASP A 24 -4.52 -13.17 -16.13
C ASP A 24 -3.38 -13.93 -16.81
N LEU A 25 -2.74 -14.81 -16.04
CA LEU A 25 -1.61 -15.62 -16.50
C LEU A 25 -2.04 -16.99 -17.04
N GLY A 26 -3.30 -17.39 -16.83
CA GLY A 26 -3.80 -18.74 -17.12
C GLY A 26 -4.56 -18.86 -18.44
N GLY A 27 -4.73 -17.76 -19.18
CA GLY A 27 -5.45 -17.75 -20.44
C GLY A 27 -4.83 -18.64 -21.51
N LEU A 28 -5.67 -19.31 -22.31
CA LEU A 28 -5.25 -20.15 -23.45
C LEU A 28 -4.42 -19.38 -24.49
N ASN A 29 -4.58 -18.06 -24.54
CA ASN A 29 -3.88 -17.16 -25.47
C ASN A 29 -2.63 -16.50 -24.85
N GLY A 30 -2.14 -17.02 -23.72
CA GLY A 30 -1.02 -16.46 -22.97
C GLY A 30 -1.42 -15.34 -22.00
N PRO A 31 -0.44 -14.69 -21.34
CA PRO A 31 -0.71 -13.67 -20.33
C PRO A 31 -1.43 -12.45 -20.92
N THR A 32 -2.53 -12.05 -20.31
CA THR A 32 -3.25 -10.82 -20.65
C THR A 32 -3.31 -9.88 -19.45
N LYS A 33 -3.50 -8.58 -19.71
CA LYS A 33 -3.63 -7.59 -18.65
C LYS A 33 -4.77 -6.60 -18.90
N GLU A 34 -5.36 -6.14 -17.80
CA GLU A 34 -6.42 -5.15 -17.73
C GLU A 34 -5.97 -4.02 -16.81
N VAL A 35 -6.11 -2.76 -17.25
CA VAL A 35 -5.84 -1.59 -16.39
C VAL A 35 -7.09 -1.30 -15.58
N ILE A 36 -7.00 -1.44 -14.25
CA ILE A 36 -8.12 -1.24 -13.33
C ILE A 36 -8.12 0.17 -12.77
N LEU A 37 -6.94 0.73 -12.52
CA LEU A 37 -6.79 2.07 -11.98
C LEU A 37 -5.68 2.81 -12.72
N ASP A 38 -6.02 3.95 -13.31
CA ASP A 38 -5.04 4.89 -13.87
C ASP A 38 -5.37 6.30 -13.36
N LYS A 39 -4.97 6.56 -12.11
CA LYS A 39 -5.07 7.89 -11.51
C LYS A 39 -3.69 8.47 -11.34
N ARG A 40 -3.40 9.53 -12.10
CA ARG A 40 -2.19 10.33 -11.89
C ARG A 40 -2.23 10.95 -10.49
N HIS A 41 -1.19 10.69 -9.70
CA HIS A 41 -1.00 11.33 -8.41
C HIS A 41 -0.07 12.53 -8.57
N ASN A 42 -0.54 13.72 -8.21
CA ASN A 42 0.27 14.95 -8.22
C ASN A 42 1.17 15.09 -6.99
N ALA A 43 1.06 14.17 -6.02
CA ALA A 43 1.83 14.20 -4.79
C ALA A 43 3.21 13.53 -4.98
N PRO A 44 4.24 13.95 -4.23
CA PRO A 44 5.56 13.32 -4.26
C PRO A 44 5.50 11.93 -3.59
N ILE A 45 5.16 10.91 -4.39
CA ILE A 45 5.06 9.52 -3.93
C ILE A 45 6.46 8.94 -3.74
N LEU A 46 6.73 8.41 -2.55
CA LEU A 46 7.96 7.71 -2.22
C LEU A 46 7.87 6.23 -2.60
N THR A 47 6.77 5.57 -2.25
CA THR A 47 6.56 4.13 -2.49
C THR A 47 5.07 3.83 -2.65
N ARG A 48 4.71 2.80 -3.42
CA ARG A 48 3.35 2.25 -3.47
C ARG A 48 3.37 0.77 -3.20
N HIS A 49 2.37 0.26 -2.51
CA HIS A 49 2.25 -1.15 -2.14
C HIS A 49 0.82 -1.63 -2.36
N LEU A 50 0.70 -2.90 -2.73
CA LEU A 50 -0.58 -3.60 -2.82
C LEU A 50 -0.81 -4.43 -1.55
N VAL A 51 -1.96 -4.24 -0.91
CA VAL A 51 -2.30 -4.88 0.36
C VAL A 51 -3.65 -5.59 0.22
N SER A 52 -3.63 -6.92 0.26
CA SER A 52 -4.86 -7.71 0.41
C SER A 52 -5.37 -7.58 1.84
N THR A 53 -6.69 -7.46 1.98
CA THR A 53 -7.36 -7.42 3.29
C THR A 53 -7.98 -8.77 3.64
N PRO A 54 -8.20 -9.05 4.94
CA PRO A 54 -8.93 -10.24 5.38
C PRO A 54 -10.37 -10.34 4.83
N TRP A 55 -11.02 -9.20 4.56
CA TRP A 55 -12.38 -9.15 4.00
C TRP A 55 -12.42 -9.28 2.47
N GLY A 56 -11.26 -9.44 1.84
CA GLY A 56 -11.13 -9.76 0.42
C GLY A 56 -10.82 -8.57 -0.48
N ASP A 57 -10.82 -7.34 0.03
CA ASP A 57 -10.48 -6.13 -0.73
C ASP A 57 -8.98 -6.08 -1.08
N LEU A 58 -8.66 -5.39 -2.18
CA LEU A 58 -7.28 -5.00 -2.51
C LEU A 58 -7.11 -3.48 -2.39
N LEU A 59 -6.16 -3.09 -1.54
CA LEU A 59 -5.85 -1.68 -1.26
C LEU A 59 -4.50 -1.29 -1.86
N GLN A 60 -4.41 -0.04 -2.30
CA GLN A 60 -3.15 0.64 -2.58
C GLN A 60 -2.75 1.47 -1.37
N ALA A 61 -1.58 1.20 -0.81
CA ALA A 61 -0.95 2.03 0.22
C ALA A 61 0.21 2.82 -0.39
N SER A 62 0.07 4.14 -0.44
CA SER A 62 1.05 5.06 -1.01
C SER A 62 1.73 5.86 0.11
N ALA A 63 3.05 5.74 0.24
CA ALA A 63 3.84 6.63 1.08
C ALA A 63 4.09 7.93 0.32
N VAL A 64 3.72 9.05 0.91
CA VAL A 64 3.76 10.38 0.31
C VAL A 64 4.62 11.30 1.15
N LEU A 65 5.51 12.05 0.50
CA LEU A 65 6.28 13.09 1.16
C LEU A 65 5.42 14.33 1.41
N GLN A 66 5.24 14.69 2.67
CA GLN A 66 4.62 15.94 3.08
C GLN A 66 5.68 17.04 3.19
N ILE A 67 5.61 18.02 2.30
CA ILE A 67 6.52 19.17 2.26
C ILE A 67 6.14 20.15 3.38
N GLY A 68 7.13 20.76 4.02
CA GLY A 68 6.93 21.80 5.05
C GLY A 68 6.88 21.29 6.50
N CYS A 69 7.13 20.00 6.73
CA CYS A 69 7.26 19.45 8.08
C CYS A 69 8.60 19.83 8.71
N ARG A 70 8.61 20.13 10.03
CA ARG A 70 9.82 20.46 10.78
C ARG A 70 10.76 19.27 10.95
N ARG A 71 10.20 18.04 11.01
CA ARG A 71 10.95 16.79 11.15
C ARG A 71 10.69 15.87 9.97
N LEU A 72 11.73 15.20 9.50
CA LEU A 72 11.66 14.25 8.39
C LEU A 72 10.79 13.02 8.74
N ALA A 73 10.78 12.58 10.00
CA ALA A 73 9.88 11.52 10.47
C ALA A 73 8.38 11.91 10.43
N GLU A 74 8.08 13.20 10.38
CA GLU A 74 6.70 13.72 10.23
C GLU A 74 6.38 14.00 8.76
N SER A 75 7.38 13.94 7.87
CA SER A 75 7.22 14.28 6.47
C SER A 75 6.74 13.10 5.63
N VAL A 76 6.38 11.94 6.19
CA VAL A 76 5.75 10.86 5.40
C VAL A 76 4.39 10.54 5.96
N ARG A 77 3.42 10.60 5.06
CA ARG A 77 2.04 10.17 5.28
C ARG A 77 1.74 8.98 4.39
N PHE A 78 0.93 8.05 4.88
CA PHE A 78 0.35 7.03 4.03
C PHE A 78 -1.04 7.46 3.55
N GLN A 79 -1.27 7.36 2.24
CA GLN A 79 -2.58 7.45 1.63
C GLN A 79 -3.03 6.04 1.26
N ILE A 80 -4.23 5.67 1.69
CA ILE A 80 -4.84 4.36 1.39
C ILE A 80 -5.99 4.58 0.41
N CYS A 81 -6.01 3.82 -0.68
CA CYS A 81 -7.09 3.84 -1.66
C CYS A 81 -7.56 2.42 -1.96
N SER A 82 -8.87 2.22 -2.09
CA SER A 82 -9.39 1.00 -2.69
C SER A 82 -9.14 1.03 -4.21
N ILE A 83 -8.78 -0.12 -4.78
CA ILE A 83 -8.35 -0.24 -6.17
C ILE A 83 -9.50 -0.65 -7.11
N ASP A 84 -10.50 -1.36 -6.62
CA ASP A 84 -11.56 -1.93 -7.47
C ASP A 84 -12.91 -1.95 -6.74
N SER A 85 -13.98 -1.77 -7.52
CA SER A 85 -15.40 -1.82 -7.14
C SER A 85 -16.01 -3.22 -7.20
N THR A 86 -15.28 -4.24 -7.66
CA THR A 86 -15.73 -5.65 -7.59
C THR A 86 -15.59 -6.27 -6.19
N PHE A 87 -14.99 -5.54 -5.26
CA PHE A 87 -14.81 -5.96 -3.88
C PHE A 87 -16.07 -5.79 -3.04
N LYS A 88 -16.16 -6.59 -1.97
CA LYS A 88 -17.43 -6.92 -1.30
C LYS A 88 -18.00 -5.80 -0.44
N MET A 89 -17.18 -4.82 -0.05
CA MET A 89 -17.54 -3.80 0.94
C MET A 89 -17.66 -2.42 0.31
N GLU A 90 -18.63 -1.64 0.79
CA GLU A 90 -18.80 -0.26 0.41
C GLU A 90 -17.62 0.60 0.90
N PRO A 91 -17.25 1.69 0.19
CA PRO A 91 -16.06 2.49 0.52
C PRO A 91 -15.99 2.98 1.98
N GLN A 92 -17.13 3.32 2.57
CA GLN A 92 -17.20 3.75 3.97
C GLN A 92 -16.92 2.60 4.94
N GLU A 93 -17.40 1.40 4.63
CA GLU A 93 -17.18 0.22 5.44
C GLU A 93 -15.73 -0.24 5.33
N THR A 94 -15.16 -0.22 4.13
CA THR A 94 -13.72 -0.45 3.92
C THR A 94 -12.88 0.54 4.72
N ALA A 95 -13.23 1.83 4.74
CA ALA A 95 -12.51 2.82 5.53
C ALA A 95 -12.56 2.52 7.03
N ARG A 96 -13.73 2.14 7.57
CA ARG A 96 -13.88 1.72 8.97
C ARG A 96 -13.08 0.45 9.27
N ALA A 97 -13.16 -0.55 8.40
CA ALA A 97 -12.44 -1.80 8.53
C ALA A 97 -10.92 -1.57 8.54
N VAL A 98 -10.41 -0.73 7.64
CA VAL A 98 -9.00 -0.32 7.60
C VAL A 98 -8.55 0.30 8.94
N LEU A 99 -9.37 1.15 9.57
CA LEU A 99 -9.04 1.76 10.86
C LEU A 99 -9.06 0.78 12.03
N GLN A 100 -9.77 -0.35 11.91
CA GLN A 100 -9.78 -1.41 12.92
C GLN A 100 -8.60 -2.39 12.77
N HIS A 101 -7.85 -2.31 11.68
CA HIS A 101 -6.75 -3.22 11.39
C HIS A 101 -5.38 -2.55 11.51
N ALA A 102 -4.35 -3.37 11.64
CA ALA A 102 -2.96 -2.96 11.52
C ALA A 102 -2.41 -3.40 10.17
N MET A 103 -1.62 -2.55 9.51
CA MET A 103 -0.97 -2.92 8.26
C MET A 103 0.53 -3.03 8.44
N PHE A 104 1.12 -4.05 7.83
CA PHE A 104 2.55 -4.18 7.62
C PHE A 104 2.86 -3.85 6.16
N ILE A 105 3.78 -2.93 5.93
CA ILE A 105 4.20 -2.52 4.59
C ILE A 105 5.70 -2.77 4.46
N GLY A 106 6.03 -3.79 3.67
CA GLY A 106 7.41 -4.20 3.41
C GLY A 106 7.74 -4.19 1.91
N LEU A 107 9.04 -4.24 1.61
CA LEU A 107 9.57 -4.27 0.25
C LEU A 107 9.00 -5.40 -0.61
N ASN A 108 8.94 -6.61 -0.03
CA ASN A 108 8.53 -7.82 -0.73
C ASN A 108 7.12 -8.27 -0.35
N HIS A 109 6.67 -7.92 0.85
CA HIS A 109 5.40 -8.37 1.37
C HIS A 109 4.73 -7.28 2.19
N SER A 110 3.43 -7.14 1.99
CA SER A 110 2.56 -6.31 2.81
C SER A 110 1.42 -7.16 3.36
N ALA A 111 0.86 -6.81 4.50
CA ALA A 111 -0.25 -7.55 5.10
C ALA A 111 -1.18 -6.61 5.87
N CYS A 112 -2.47 -6.94 5.88
CA CYS A 112 -3.47 -6.30 6.73
C CYS A 112 -3.90 -7.35 7.76
N LEU A 113 -3.70 -7.04 9.05
CA LEU A 113 -3.86 -7.99 10.15
C LEU A 113 -4.86 -7.46 11.18
N SER A 114 -5.64 -8.37 11.76
CA SER A 114 -6.51 -8.09 12.89
C SER A 114 -5.65 -7.92 14.15
N PRO A 115 -5.77 -6.81 14.90
CA PRO A 115 -5.06 -6.62 16.16
C PRO A 115 -5.50 -7.61 17.24
N ASN A 116 -6.69 -8.20 17.13
CA ASN A 116 -7.19 -9.19 18.08
C ASN A 116 -6.36 -10.47 18.06
N ASP A 117 -5.75 -10.79 16.93
CA ASP A 117 -4.89 -11.97 16.78
C ASP A 117 -3.47 -11.73 17.33
N PHE A 118 -3.12 -10.46 17.60
CA PHE A 118 -1.76 -10.05 17.98
C PHE A 118 -1.78 -8.89 18.98
N SER A 119 -1.64 -9.19 20.27
CA SER A 119 -1.73 -8.22 21.38
C SER A 119 -0.75 -7.03 21.31
N GLY A 120 0.35 -7.15 20.56
CA GLY A 120 1.32 -6.06 20.34
C GLY A 120 0.93 -5.06 19.24
N LEU A 121 -0.09 -5.37 18.44
CA LEU A 121 -0.53 -4.53 17.33
C LEU A 121 -1.59 -3.53 17.79
N LYS A 122 -1.51 -2.31 17.27
CA LYS A 122 -2.51 -1.28 17.50
C LYS A 122 -3.35 -1.09 16.23
N PRO A 123 -4.69 -1.03 16.34
CA PRO A 123 -5.56 -0.71 15.21
C PRO A 123 -5.23 0.68 14.64
N GLY A 124 -5.44 0.85 13.33
CA GLY A 124 -5.24 2.12 12.65
C GLY A 124 -3.77 2.53 12.53
N ARG A 125 -2.85 1.55 12.62
CA ARG A 125 -1.41 1.76 12.50
C ARG A 125 -0.83 1.05 11.29
N ILE A 126 0.13 1.73 10.66
CA ILE A 126 0.98 1.15 9.63
C ILE A 126 2.37 0.96 10.22
N TYR A 127 2.81 -0.29 10.28
CA TYR A 127 4.16 -0.70 10.58
C TYR A 127 4.87 -0.92 9.25
N PHE A 128 6.03 -0.31 9.02
CA PHE A 128 6.66 -0.39 7.71
C PHE A 128 8.17 -0.43 7.82
N SER A 129 8.79 -1.17 6.92
CA SER A 129 10.23 -1.16 6.72
C SER A 129 10.54 -0.21 5.57
N VAL A 130 11.50 0.69 5.76
CA VAL A 130 11.92 1.62 4.71
C VAL A 130 12.60 0.82 3.60
N PRO A 131 12.16 0.91 2.33
CA PRO A 131 12.97 0.44 1.23
C PRO A 131 14.30 1.19 1.24
N TRP A 132 15.41 0.48 1.25
CA TRP A 132 16.71 1.08 0.96
C TRP A 132 16.77 1.36 -0.56
N MET A 133 16.02 2.36 -1.03
CA MET A 133 16.06 2.78 -2.43
C MET A 133 17.22 3.76 -2.63
N THR A 134 18.22 3.31 -3.37
CA THR A 134 19.45 4.03 -3.72
C THR A 134 19.22 5.31 -4.51
N GLU A 135 18.13 5.45 -5.26
CA GLU A 135 17.82 6.69 -5.98
C GLU A 135 17.33 7.82 -5.04
N THR A 136 16.87 7.48 -3.83
CA THR A 136 16.44 8.44 -2.80
C THR A 136 17.39 8.45 -1.59
N LYS A 137 18.57 7.82 -1.72
CA LYS A 137 19.52 7.54 -0.63
C LYS A 137 19.85 8.77 0.20
N ASN A 138 20.06 9.93 -0.43
CA ASN A 138 20.45 11.15 0.29
C ASN A 138 19.34 11.67 1.22
N PHE A 139 18.07 11.46 0.86
CA PHE A 139 16.93 11.82 1.71
C PHE A 139 16.63 10.75 2.76
N LEU A 140 16.69 9.47 2.39
CA LEU A 140 16.38 8.35 3.28
C LEU A 140 17.49 8.03 4.30
N LEU A 141 18.75 8.41 4.04
CA LEU A 141 19.85 8.23 5.02
C LEU A 141 19.73 9.17 6.22
N ARG A 142 19.02 10.31 6.10
CA ARG A 142 18.75 11.23 7.22
C ARG A 142 17.62 10.75 8.15
N CYS A 143 16.97 9.64 7.79
CA CYS A 143 15.81 9.06 8.43
C CYS A 143 16.21 7.88 9.35
N HIS A 144 16.99 8.13 10.40
CA HIS A 144 17.58 7.02 11.17
C HIS A 144 16.59 6.17 12.00
N ASN A 145 15.34 6.59 12.22
CA ASN A 145 14.39 5.85 13.04
C ASN A 145 12.92 6.19 12.70
N TRP A 146 12.28 5.37 11.86
CA TRP A 146 10.83 5.45 11.67
C TRP A 146 10.11 4.44 12.57
N LYS A 147 9.03 4.88 13.23
CA LYS A 147 8.09 4.03 13.97
C LYS A 147 6.73 4.08 13.25
N GLY A 148 5.84 3.14 13.57
CA GLY A 148 4.57 3.02 12.87
C GLY A 148 3.73 4.31 12.86
N VAL A 149 3.14 4.63 11.71
CA VAL A 149 2.37 5.88 11.48
C VAL A 149 0.89 5.64 11.76
N LYS A 150 0.19 6.66 12.27
CA LYS A 150 -1.27 6.63 12.45
C LYS A 150 -1.95 6.98 11.13
N LEU A 151 -2.95 6.21 10.74
CA LEU A 151 -3.85 6.59 9.65
C LEU A 151 -4.66 7.83 10.04
N THR A 152 -4.75 8.80 9.12
CA THR A 152 -5.58 10.01 9.25
C THR A 152 -6.64 10.03 8.17
#